data_AF-A0A533VH96-F1
#
_entry.id   AF-A0A533VH96-F1
#
_cell.length_a   1.000
_cell.length_b   1.000
_cell.length_c   1.000
_cell.angle_alpha   90.00
_cell.angle_beta   90.00
_cell.angle_gamma   90.00
#
_symmetry.space_group_name_H-M   'P 1'
#
loop_
_entity.id
_entity.type
_entity.pdbx_description
1 polymer ?
#
loop_
_entity_poly.entity_id
_entity_poly.type
_entity_poly.pdbx_seq_one_letter_code
_entity_poly.pdbx_strand_id
1 'polypeptide(L)'
;MDVKELTEKEYEKVLELLSSAVKNKKYAQPEDLQRACVLFYSVNKLGFVLVDLDVNSIIEKSGEDYSESTKELLRHAANTCHDLVEGLENVENEEFKLKEGF
;
A
#
# COMPACT_ATOMS: atom_id res chain seq x y z
N MET A 1 -10.43 -14.12 -3.53
CA MET A 1 -10.79 -13.08 -2.56
C MET A 1 -11.76 -12.15 -3.27
N ASP A 2 -12.93 -11.84 -2.69
CA ASP A 2 -13.81 -10.82 -3.27
C ASP A 2 -13.11 -9.47 -3.12
N VAL A 3 -12.74 -8.84 -4.23
CA VAL A 3 -12.04 -7.55 -4.23
C VAL A 3 -12.99 -6.50 -3.67
N LYS A 4 -12.63 -5.93 -2.53
CA LYS A 4 -13.41 -4.85 -1.92
C LYS A 4 -12.91 -3.52 -2.45
N GLU A 5 -13.81 -2.75 -3.06
CA GLU A 5 -13.50 -1.35 -3.41
C GLU A 5 -13.43 -0.49 -2.14
N LEU A 6 -12.50 0.46 -2.12
CA LEU A 6 -12.43 1.45 -1.05
C LEU A 6 -13.66 2.37 -1.12
N THR A 7 -14.36 2.50 0.02
CA THR A 7 -15.32 3.60 0.18
C THR A 7 -14.60 4.94 0.18
N GLU A 8 -15.31 6.03 -0.09
CA GLU A 8 -14.73 7.39 -0.08
C GLU A 8 -13.98 7.71 1.22
N LYS A 9 -14.58 7.33 2.37
CA LYS A 9 -13.96 7.53 3.69
C LYS A 9 -12.69 6.69 3.89
N GLU A 10 -12.68 5.44 3.41
CA GLU A 10 -11.49 4.58 3.48
C GLU A 10 -10.39 5.13 2.56
N TYR A 11 -10.76 5.62 1.39
CA TYR A 11 -9.85 6.26 0.45
C TYR A 11 -9.19 7.51 1.05
N GLU A 12 -9.96 8.41 1.65
CA GLU A 12 -9.44 9.58 2.38
C GLU A 12 -8.46 9.17 3.47
N LYS A 13 -8.76 8.07 4.18
CA LYS A 13 -7.87 7.57 5.23
C LYS A 13 -6.55 7.05 4.68
N VAL A 14 -6.58 6.30 3.57
CA VAL A 14 -5.36 5.83 2.89
C VAL A 14 -4.51 7.01 2.42
N LEU A 15 -5.14 8.06 1.89
CA LEU A 15 -4.46 9.29 1.47
C LEU A 15 -3.76 9.97 2.65
N GLU A 16 -4.46 10.19 3.78
CA GLU A 16 -3.91 10.77 5.00
C GLU A 16 -2.70 9.96 5.52
N LEU A 17 -2.83 8.64 5.52
CA LEU A 17 -1.79 7.73 5.98
C LEU A 17 -0.58 7.71 5.05
N LEU A 18 -0.80 7.72 3.73
CA LEU A 18 0.28 7.75 2.74
C LEU A 18 1.06 9.07 2.82
N SER A 19 0.34 10.20 2.94
CA SER A 19 0.97 11.51 3.16
C SER A 19 1.80 11.53 4.43
N SER A 20 1.31 10.92 5.51
CA SER A 20 2.03 10.83 6.78
C SER A 20 3.23 9.86 6.72
N ALA A 21 3.14 8.80 5.91
CA ALA A 21 4.19 7.83 5.72
C ALA A 21 5.40 8.42 4.99
N VAL A 22 5.14 9.24 3.97
CA VAL A 22 6.19 9.88 3.15
C VAL A 22 6.41 11.31 3.62
N LYS A 23 7.41 11.52 4.48
CA LYS A 23 7.69 12.86 5.02
C LYS A 23 8.30 13.78 3.98
N ASN A 24 9.22 13.26 3.16
CA ASN A 24 9.81 14.01 2.07
C ASN A 24 9.25 13.54 0.72
N LYS A 25 8.23 14.26 0.22
CA LYS A 25 7.54 13.97 -1.05
C LYS A 25 8.44 14.11 -2.28
N LYS A 26 9.50 14.93 -2.18
CA LYS A 26 10.44 15.19 -3.28
C LYS A 26 11.56 14.15 -3.34
N TYR A 27 12.02 13.70 -2.18
CA TYR A 27 13.14 12.77 -2.04
C TYR A 27 12.82 11.78 -0.93
N ALA A 28 11.92 10.83 -1.22
CA ALA A 28 11.56 9.81 -0.25
C ALA A 28 12.80 9.06 0.21
N GLN A 29 12.96 8.98 1.53
CA GLN A 29 14.03 8.22 2.15
C GLN A 29 13.62 6.75 2.31
N PRO A 30 14.58 5.83 2.52
CA PRO A 30 14.26 4.43 2.77
C PRO A 30 13.20 4.23 3.87
N GLU A 31 13.22 5.04 4.93
CA GLU A 31 12.24 4.97 6.02
C GLU A 31 10.85 5.43 5.60
N ASP A 32 10.74 6.34 4.62
CA ASP A 32 9.45 6.74 4.04
C ASP A 32 8.83 5.57 3.27
N LEU A 33 9.65 4.89 2.46
CA LEU A 33 9.22 3.71 1.70
C LEU A 33 8.84 2.55 2.62
N GLN A 34 9.61 2.30 3.68
CA GLN A 34 9.27 1.27 4.67
C GLN A 34 7.89 1.53 5.30
N ARG A 35 7.59 2.78 5.70
CA ARG A 35 6.27 3.14 6.22
C ARG A 35 5.17 2.96 5.18
N ALA A 36 5.41 3.36 3.94
CA ALA A 36 4.47 3.18 2.84
C ALA A 36 4.20 1.69 2.56
N CYS A 37 5.23 0.84 2.58
CA CYS A 37 5.07 -0.61 2.43
C CYS A 37 4.20 -1.22 3.53
N VAL A 38 4.38 -0.81 4.79
CA VAL A 38 3.52 -1.26 5.90
C VAL A 38 2.06 -0.89 5.65
N LEU A 39 1.80 0.34 5.17
CA LEU A 39 0.47 0.77 4.77
C LEU A 39 -0.10 -0.10 3.64
N PHE A 40 0.64 -0.26 2.54
CA PHE A 40 0.20 -1.01 1.36
C PHE A 40 -0.08 -2.47 1.66
N TYR A 41 0.80 -3.12 2.43
CA TYR A 41 0.59 -4.49 2.90
C TYR A 41 -0.66 -4.61 3.76
N SER A 42 -0.85 -3.69 4.72
CA SER A 42 -2.00 -3.73 5.63
C SER A 42 -3.32 -3.53 4.89
N VAL A 43 -3.37 -2.61 3.92
CA VAL A 43 -4.54 -2.36 3.07
C VAL A 43 -4.88 -3.61 2.24
N ASN A 44 -3.88 -4.21 1.59
CA ASN A 44 -4.05 -5.47 0.85
C ASN A 44 -4.52 -6.62 1.74
N LYS A 45 -3.96 -6.78 2.96
CA LYS A 45 -4.40 -7.80 3.92
C LYS A 45 -5.82 -7.62 4.44
N LEU A 46 -6.36 -6.40 4.41
CA LEU A 46 -7.76 -6.13 4.75
C LEU A 46 -8.72 -6.43 3.59
N GLY A 47 -8.21 -6.91 2.45
CA GLY A 47 -9.01 -7.30 1.27
C GLY A 47 -9.17 -6.20 0.22
N PHE A 48 -8.49 -5.06 0.37
CA PHE A 48 -8.49 -3.99 -0.62
C PHE A 48 -7.29 -4.13 -1.54
N VAL A 49 -7.51 -4.22 -2.84
CA VAL A 49 -6.40 -4.28 -3.80
C VAL A 49 -5.84 -2.87 -3.95
N LEU A 50 -4.57 -2.69 -3.60
CA LEU A 50 -3.85 -1.43 -3.79
C LEU A 50 -2.62 -1.69 -4.66
N VAL A 51 -2.69 -1.24 -5.92
CA VAL A 51 -1.63 -1.39 -6.93
C VAL A 51 -1.22 -0.02 -7.51
N ASP A 52 -0.30 -0.02 -8.48
CA ASP A 52 0.20 1.16 -9.19
C ASP A 52 -0.89 2.21 -9.49
N LEU A 53 -1.95 1.81 -10.21
CA LEU A 53 -2.99 2.73 -10.68
C LEU A 53 -3.75 3.41 -9.52
N ASP A 54 -3.99 2.68 -8.44
CA ASP A 54 -4.65 3.21 -7.25
C ASP A 54 -3.74 4.20 -6.53
N VAL A 55 -2.46 3.87 -6.37
CA VAL A 55 -1.48 4.76 -5.75
C VAL A 55 -1.32 6.04 -6.56
N ASN A 56 -1.29 5.97 -7.88
CA ASN A 56 -1.23 7.16 -8.72
C ASN A 56 -2.47 8.05 -8.50
N SER A 57 -3.66 7.44 -8.47
CA SER A 57 -4.92 8.15 -8.19
C SER A 57 -4.92 8.79 -6.80
N ILE A 58 -4.36 8.12 -5.78
CA ILE A 58 -4.26 8.64 -4.40
C ILE A 58 -3.34 9.84 -4.35
N ILE A 59 -2.17 9.75 -4.99
CA ILE A 59 -1.20 10.85 -5.04
C ILE A 59 -1.76 12.05 -5.81
N GLU A 60 -2.44 11.83 -6.94
CA GLU A 60 -3.07 12.91 -7.70
C GLU A 60 -4.14 13.63 -6.89
N LYS A 61 -4.98 12.87 -6.16
CA LYS A 61 -6.02 13.46 -5.30
C LYS A 61 -5.46 14.16 -4.05
N SER A 62 -4.27 13.79 -3.56
CA SER A 62 -3.70 14.46 -2.38
C SER A 62 -3.32 15.91 -2.67
N GLY A 63 -3.09 16.27 -3.94
CA GLY A 63 -2.63 17.59 -4.33
C GLY A 63 -1.23 17.93 -3.81
N GLU A 64 -0.50 16.95 -3.29
CA GLU A 64 0.84 17.12 -2.76
C GLU A 64 1.91 16.96 -3.84
N ASP A 65 3.03 17.64 -3.64
CA ASP A 65 4.05 17.79 -4.66
C ASP A 65 5.09 16.65 -4.62
N TYR A 66 4.63 15.43 -4.91
CA TYR A 66 5.46 14.25 -5.06
C TYR A 66 6.31 14.34 -6.34
N SER A 67 7.62 14.09 -6.23
CA SER A 67 8.46 13.96 -7.41
C SER A 67 8.13 12.69 -8.19
N GLU A 68 8.34 12.69 -9.51
CA GLU A 68 8.09 11.51 -10.36
C GLU A 68 8.87 10.28 -9.89
N SER A 69 10.11 10.47 -9.43
CA SER A 69 10.90 9.37 -8.86
C SER A 69 10.29 8.81 -7.58
N THR A 70 9.74 9.67 -6.71
CA THR A 70 9.03 9.19 -5.51
C THR A 70 7.75 8.46 -5.88
N LYS A 71 6.98 8.95 -6.85
CA LYS A 71 5.78 8.28 -7.36
C LYS A 71 6.12 6.89 -7.89
N GLU A 72 7.17 6.76 -8.70
CA GLU A 72 7.63 5.49 -9.24
C GLU A 72 8.01 4.49 -8.13
N LEU A 73 8.78 4.93 -7.13
CA LEU A 73 9.13 4.09 -5.98
C LEU A 73 7.89 3.59 -5.22
N LEU A 74 6.90 4.46 -4.99
CA LEU A 74 5.67 4.10 -4.28
C LEU A 74 4.81 3.11 -5.09
N ARG A 75 4.72 3.29 -6.41
CA ARG A 75 4.00 2.35 -7.29
C ARG A 75 4.63 0.96 -7.29
N HIS A 76 5.95 0.89 -7.39
CA HIS A 76 6.67 -0.39 -7.29
C HIS A 76 6.48 -1.06 -5.93
N ALA A 77 6.54 -0.28 -4.85
CA ALA A 77 6.31 -0.78 -3.51
C ALA A 77 4.89 -1.33 -3.33
N ALA A 78 3.87 -0.66 -3.88
CA ALA A 78 2.48 -1.12 -3.82
C ALA A 78 2.28 -2.45 -4.54
N ASN A 79 2.77 -2.57 -5.78
CA ASN A 79 2.71 -3.84 -6.53
C ASN A 79 3.45 -4.96 -5.79
N THR A 80 4.64 -4.68 -5.26
CA THR A 80 5.41 -5.69 -4.51
C THR A 80 4.67 -6.14 -3.24
N CYS A 81 4.01 -5.22 -2.53
CA CYS A 81 3.22 -5.56 -1.36
C CYS A 81 1.95 -6.35 -1.73
N HIS A 82 1.32 -6.02 -2.85
CA HIS A 82 0.19 -6.76 -3.38
C HIS A 82 0.60 -8.21 -3.73
N ASP A 83 1.64 -8.40 -4.53
CA ASP A 83 2.18 -9.71 -4.90
C ASP A 83 2.55 -10.55 -3.67
N LEU A 84 3.11 -9.90 -2.64
CA LEU A 84 3.44 -10.55 -1.37
C LEU A 84 2.17 -11.03 -0.65
N VAL A 85 1.12 -10.21 -0.57
CA VAL A 85 -0.15 -10.59 0.08
C VAL A 85 -0.81 -11.75 -0.65
N GLU A 86 -0.88 -11.68 -1.98
CA GLU A 86 -1.42 -12.77 -2.82
C GLU A 86 -0.61 -14.06 -2.64
N GLY A 87 0.72 -13.95 -2.69
CA GLY A 87 1.62 -15.08 -2.48
C GLY A 87 1.41 -15.74 -1.12
N LEU A 88 1.30 -14.94 -0.05
CA LEU A 88 1.03 -15.45 1.30
C LEU A 88 -0.36 -16.06 1.46
N GLU A 89 -1.31 -15.76 0.57
CA GLU A 89 -2.64 -16.36 0.58
C GLU A 89 -2.72 -17.70 -0.17
N ASN A 90 -1.68 -18.06 -0.93
CA ASN A 90 -1.59 -19.34 -1.62
C ASN A 90 -1.67 -20.52 -0.63
N VAL A 91 -2.35 -21.60 -1.05
CA VAL A 91 -2.58 -22.82 -0.27
C VAL A 91 -1.26 -23.48 0.17
N GLU A 92 -0.23 -23.37 -0.67
CA GLU A 92 1.12 -23.87 -0.34
C GLU A 92 1.76 -23.13 0.84
N ASN A 93 1.34 -21.88 1.11
CA ASN A 93 1.86 -21.05 2.19
C ASN A 93 1.00 -21.10 3.46
N GLU A 94 -0.03 -21.95 3.52
CA GLU A 94 -0.87 -22.17 4.71
C GLU A 94 -0.05 -22.62 5.93
N GLU A 95 1.06 -23.34 5.73
CA GLU A 95 1.94 -23.77 6.83
C GLU A 95 2.66 -22.61 7.53
N PHE A 96 2.84 -21.48 6.85
CA PHE A 96 3.46 -20.27 7.39
C PHE A 96 2.43 -19.32 8.02
N LYS A 97 1.13 -19.57 7.83
CA LYS A 97 0.08 -18.80 8.49
C LYS A 97 0.07 -19.19 9.97
N LEU A 98 0.35 -18.23 10.84
CA LEU A 98 0.19 -18.40 12.28
C LEU A 98 -1.27 -18.78 12.54
N LYS A 99 -1.50 -19.97 13.11
CA LYS A 99 -2.83 -20.33 13.61
C LYS A 99 -3.18 -19.33 14.72
N GLU A 100 -4.19 -18.51 14.49
CA GLU A 100 -4.67 -17.55 15.49
C GLU A 100 -5.03 -18.29 16.78
N GLY A 101 -4.32 -17.98 17.87
CA GLY A 101 -4.41 -18.73 19.13
C GLY A 101 -3.47 -18.27 20.25
N PHE A 102 -3.11 -16.98 20.30
CA PHE A 102 -2.50 -16.35 21.48
C PHE A 102 -3.49 -15.37 22.12
#